data_AF-A0A0B6ZWN7-F1
#
_entry.id   AF-A0A0B6ZWN7-F1
#
_cell.length_a   1.000
_cell.length_b   1.000
_cell.length_c   1.000
_cell.angle_alpha   90.00
_cell.angle_beta   90.00
_cell.angle_gamma   90.00
#
_symmetry.space_group_name_H-M   'P 1'
#
loop_
_entity.id
_entity.type
_entity.pdbx_description
1 polymer ?
#
loop_
_entity_poly.entity_id
_entity_poly.type
_entity_poly.pdbx_seq_one_letter_code
_entity_poly.pdbx_strand_id
1 'polypeptide(L)'
;DKRKKDKKGGIRPSSVFLFGIILKEIVAALHRIYLNPSGNMYPVMQDIIGPGAQDLSQLFYRPGANPDDIRGRKGDPGDDNRGNMMQILQYVIENLIYHMTEIMPKTGVLGTHKKAAVFEMIKNGKRFPDGYFWQIELDRLSFDGNGRTSNVGNLEAFILLIGIFLSRSFITTLLMKPVDYGLSTDPLSDTAERNIKILSTCLLFLVRRVSVRRESPMLPMPGEVARYVYADEEMRAIHLRLRKTYEYCENLLREWGAEYIKRL
;
A
#
# COMPACT_ATOMS: atom_id res chain seq x y z
N ASP A 1 -39.84 39.60 33.40
CA ASP A 1 -38.94 38.41 33.35
C ASP A 1 -38.90 37.73 31.98
N LYS A 2 -37.92 38.08 31.14
CA LYS A 2 -37.55 37.30 29.95
C LYS A 2 -36.27 36.51 30.25
N ARG A 3 -36.41 35.25 30.65
CA ARG A 3 -35.28 34.31 30.74
C ARG A 3 -34.77 34.01 29.32
N LYS A 4 -33.63 34.62 28.94
CA LYS A 4 -32.79 34.13 27.85
C LYS A 4 -32.37 32.69 28.18
N LYS A 5 -32.82 31.72 27.38
CA LYS A 5 -32.24 30.39 27.35
C LYS A 5 -30.94 30.49 26.57
N ASP A 6 -29.82 30.42 27.28
CA ASP A 6 -28.52 30.16 26.68
C ASP A 6 -28.56 28.81 25.96
N LYS A 7 -28.58 28.86 24.62
CA LYS A 7 -28.25 27.69 23.82
C LYS A 7 -26.76 27.42 24.01
N LYS A 8 -26.42 26.41 24.82
CA LYS A 8 -25.10 25.76 24.80
C LYS A 8 -24.84 25.22 23.39
N GLY A 9 -24.28 26.07 22.53
CA GLY A 9 -23.77 25.71 21.23
C GLY A 9 -22.48 24.92 21.40
N GLY A 10 -22.60 23.64 21.76
CA GLY A 10 -21.48 22.72 21.65
C GLY A 10 -21.01 22.74 20.19
N ILE A 11 -19.74 23.09 19.97
CA ILE A 11 -19.12 23.12 18.64
C ILE A 11 -19.23 21.70 18.09
N ARG A 12 -20.15 21.48 17.14
CA ARG A 12 -20.27 20.19 16.46
C ARG A 12 -18.99 19.99 15.65
N PRO A 13 -18.28 18.86 15.78
CA PRO A 13 -17.09 18.59 14.98
C PRO A 13 -17.42 18.65 13.49
N SER A 14 -16.51 19.19 12.68
CA SER A 14 -16.73 19.30 11.24
C SER A 14 -16.86 17.91 10.61
N SER A 15 -17.63 17.80 9.51
CA SER A 15 -17.81 16.52 8.81
C SER A 15 -16.47 15.91 8.34
N VAL A 16 -15.50 16.77 8.00
CA VAL A 16 -14.14 16.37 7.60
C VAL A 16 -13.40 15.73 8.78
N PHE A 17 -13.50 16.33 9.97
CA PHE A 17 -12.89 15.78 11.17
C PHE A 17 -13.47 14.41 11.54
N LEU A 18 -14.81 14.29 11.52
CA LEU A 18 -15.47 13.01 11.81
C LEU A 18 -15.08 11.92 10.80
N PHE A 19 -14.99 12.26 9.51
CA PHE A 19 -14.56 11.31 8.50
C PHE A 19 -13.07 10.96 8.64
N GLY A 20 -12.22 11.92 9.06
CA GLY A 20 -10.83 11.66 9.42
C GLY A 20 -10.69 10.64 10.56
N ILE A 21 -11.59 10.63 11.54
CA ILE A 21 -11.62 9.60 12.59
C ILE A 21 -11.93 8.23 11.98
N ILE A 22 -12.94 8.13 11.11
CA ILE A 22 -13.31 6.87 10.43
C ILE A 22 -12.11 6.29 9.67
N LEU A 23 -11.37 7.13 8.93
CA LEU A 23 -10.17 6.69 8.21
C LEU A 23 -9.09 6.16 9.16
N LYS A 24 -8.86 6.83 10.29
CA LYS A 24 -7.90 6.37 11.31
C LYS A 24 -8.33 5.05 11.95
N GLU A 25 -9.62 4.84 12.17
CA GLU A 25 -10.14 3.56 12.68
C GLU A 25 -9.89 2.40 11.71
N ILE A 26 -10.06 2.65 10.39
CA ILE A 26 -9.72 1.66 9.35
C ILE A 26 -8.22 1.34 9.40
N VAL A 27 -7.36 2.36 9.40
CA VAL A 27 -5.89 2.19 9.48
C VAL A 27 -5.51 1.39 10.72
N ALA A 28 -6.05 1.75 11.89
CA ALA A 28 -5.76 1.06 13.15
C ALA A 28 -6.26 -0.39 13.17
N ALA A 29 -7.36 -0.71 12.48
CA ALA A 29 -7.81 -2.08 12.31
C ALA A 29 -6.89 -2.88 11.39
N LEU A 30 -6.40 -2.27 10.30
CA LEU A 30 -5.45 -2.90 9.40
C LEU A 30 -4.08 -3.12 10.05
N HIS A 31 -3.57 -2.15 10.80
CA HIS A 31 -2.33 -2.28 11.57
C HIS A 31 -2.42 -3.42 12.58
N ARG A 32 -3.55 -3.60 13.26
CA ARG A 32 -3.78 -4.76 14.15
C ARG A 32 -3.69 -6.11 13.43
N ILE A 33 -3.99 -6.15 12.13
CA ILE A 33 -3.84 -7.37 11.31
C ILE A 33 -2.38 -7.51 10.86
N TYR A 34 -1.82 -6.45 10.27
CA TYR A 34 -0.48 -6.46 9.66
C TYR A 34 0.63 -6.69 10.68
N LEU A 35 0.47 -6.15 11.88
CA LEU A 35 1.48 -6.20 12.96
C LEU A 35 1.22 -7.31 13.97
N ASN A 36 0.20 -8.17 13.77
CA ASN A 36 -0.09 -9.26 14.69
C ASN A 36 1.05 -10.28 14.65
N PRO A 37 1.82 -10.50 15.75
CA PRO A 37 2.93 -11.45 15.74
C PRO A 37 2.52 -12.90 15.48
N SER A 38 1.26 -13.24 15.78
CA SER A 38 0.67 -14.56 15.49
C SER A 38 -0.05 -14.61 14.13
N GLY A 39 -0.06 -13.51 13.38
CA GLY A 39 -0.65 -13.41 12.05
C GLY A 39 0.33 -13.77 10.95
N ASN A 40 -0.17 -14.06 9.76
CA ASN A 40 0.65 -14.54 8.64
C ASN A 40 1.54 -13.47 8.00
N MET A 41 1.18 -12.18 8.12
CA MET A 41 1.96 -11.09 7.52
C MET A 41 3.21 -10.72 8.32
N TYR A 42 3.17 -10.89 9.64
CA TYR A 42 4.29 -10.55 10.52
C TYR A 42 5.58 -11.32 10.19
N PRO A 43 5.59 -12.68 10.07
CA PRO A 43 6.81 -13.40 9.72
C PRO A 43 7.35 -13.00 8.33
N VAL A 44 6.46 -12.75 7.36
CA VAL A 44 6.87 -12.27 6.02
C VAL A 44 7.58 -10.92 6.10
N MET A 45 7.15 -10.03 7.00
CA MET A 45 7.86 -8.77 7.25
C MET A 45 9.21 -8.98 7.94
N GLN A 46 9.33 -9.98 8.82
CA GLN A 46 10.60 -10.30 9.48
C GLN A 46 11.67 -10.80 8.50
N ASP A 47 11.30 -11.38 7.36
CA ASP A 47 12.26 -11.75 6.31
C ASP A 47 12.94 -10.52 5.66
N ILE A 48 12.33 -9.33 5.80
CA ILE A 48 12.82 -8.06 5.26
C ILE A 48 13.59 -7.25 6.29
N ILE A 49 13.10 -7.24 7.54
CA ILE A 49 13.59 -6.31 8.58
C ILE A 49 14.30 -7.00 9.75
N GLY A 50 14.19 -8.33 9.85
CA GLY A 50 14.70 -9.09 10.98
C GLY A 50 16.24 -9.22 10.97
N PRO A 51 16.84 -9.68 12.08
CA PRO A 51 18.30 -9.74 12.25
C PRO A 51 19.04 -10.61 11.21
N GLY A 52 18.34 -11.54 10.55
CA GLY A 52 18.87 -12.43 9.51
C GLY A 52 18.52 -12.01 8.08
N ALA A 53 17.90 -10.84 7.88
CA ALA A 53 17.45 -10.40 6.57
C ALA A 53 18.64 -10.21 5.61
N GLN A 54 18.53 -10.77 4.41
CA GLN A 54 19.54 -10.57 3.36
C GLN A 54 19.44 -9.15 2.80
N ASP A 55 20.58 -8.55 2.44
CA ASP A 55 20.62 -7.21 1.87
C ASP A 55 20.19 -7.21 0.40
N LEU A 56 18.90 -6.95 0.17
CA LEU A 56 18.30 -6.93 -1.16
C LEU A 56 18.87 -5.83 -2.05
N SER A 57 19.57 -4.83 -1.51
CA SER A 57 20.23 -3.81 -2.34
C SER A 57 21.37 -4.38 -3.20
N GLN A 58 21.86 -5.58 -2.86
CA GLN A 58 22.79 -6.32 -3.72
C GLN A 58 22.16 -6.77 -5.05
N LEU A 59 20.83 -6.70 -5.20
CA LEU A 59 20.16 -6.92 -6.48
C LEU A 59 20.53 -5.87 -7.53
N PHE A 60 20.87 -4.64 -7.12
CA PHE A 60 21.31 -3.56 -8.02
C PHE A 60 22.75 -3.76 -8.52
N TYR A 61 23.60 -4.36 -7.70
CA TYR A 61 25.00 -4.57 -8.04
C TYR A 61 25.16 -5.74 -9.02
N ARG A 62 25.88 -5.49 -10.12
CA ARG A 62 26.37 -6.53 -11.03
C ARG A 62 27.89 -6.42 -11.11
N PRO A 63 28.65 -7.21 -10.33
CA PRO A 63 30.10 -7.26 -10.48
C PRO A 63 30.46 -7.74 -11.90
N GLY A 64 31.31 -6.99 -12.61
CA GLY A 64 31.93 -7.44 -13.87
C GLY A 64 31.06 -7.44 -15.13
N ALA A 65 29.98 -6.65 -15.19
CA ALA A 65 29.13 -6.60 -16.38
C ALA A 65 29.79 -5.87 -17.56
N ASN A 66 30.51 -6.61 -18.41
CA ASN A 66 30.71 -6.20 -19.78
C ASN A 66 29.34 -6.27 -20.49
N PRO A 67 28.93 -5.26 -21.29
CA PRO A 67 27.63 -5.23 -21.96
C PRO A 67 27.36 -6.42 -22.88
N ASP A 68 28.40 -7.14 -23.30
CA ASP A 68 28.30 -8.31 -24.20
C ASP A 68 27.98 -9.64 -23.47
N ASP A 69 28.08 -9.70 -22.14
CA ASP A 69 27.78 -10.91 -21.33
C ASP A 69 26.29 -11.05 -20.97
N ILE A 70 25.41 -10.70 -21.91
CA ILE A 70 23.94 -10.88 -21.77
C ILE A 70 23.54 -12.35 -21.91
N ARG A 71 24.45 -13.24 -22.35
CA ARG A 71 24.21 -14.68 -22.44
C ARG A 71 24.87 -15.42 -21.28
N GLY A 72 24.04 -15.73 -20.30
CA GLY A 72 24.34 -16.35 -19.02
C GLY A 72 25.53 -17.31 -18.98
N ARG A 73 26.49 -16.99 -18.11
CA ARG A 73 27.35 -18.00 -17.48
C ARG A 73 26.60 -18.54 -16.27
N LYS A 74 25.86 -19.61 -16.49
CA LYS A 74 25.18 -20.39 -15.44
C LYS A 74 26.26 -21.00 -14.53
N GLY A 75 26.26 -20.70 -13.24
CA GLY A 75 27.11 -21.37 -12.24
C GLY A 75 28.16 -20.51 -11.54
N ASP A 76 28.05 -19.18 -11.55
CA ASP A 76 28.85 -18.33 -10.65
C ASP A 76 28.16 -18.30 -9.27
N PRO A 77 28.85 -18.52 -8.13
CA PRO A 77 28.24 -18.50 -6.80
C PRO A 77 27.49 -17.19 -6.47
N GLY A 78 27.85 -16.08 -7.13
CA GLY A 78 27.13 -14.81 -7.05
C GLY A 78 25.76 -14.81 -7.74
N ASP A 79 25.52 -15.69 -8.71
CA ASP A 79 24.24 -15.83 -9.40
C ASP A 79 23.22 -16.60 -8.54
N ASP A 80 23.67 -17.60 -7.78
CA ASP A 80 22.84 -18.35 -6.84
C ASP A 80 22.35 -17.48 -5.67
N ASN A 81 23.23 -16.64 -5.10
CA ASN A 81 22.86 -15.73 -4.03
C ASN A 81 21.87 -14.64 -4.51
N ARG A 82 22.07 -14.09 -5.73
CA ARG A 82 21.11 -13.15 -6.33
C ARG A 82 19.81 -13.81 -6.74
N GLY A 83 19.85 -15.08 -7.13
CA GLY A 83 18.68 -15.92 -7.33
C GLY A 83 17.86 -16.03 -6.05
N ASN A 84 18.52 -16.34 -4.93
CA ASN A 84 17.89 -16.44 -3.62
C ASN A 84 17.28 -15.10 -3.15
N MET A 85 18.01 -13.99 -3.23
CA MET A 85 17.47 -12.66 -2.89
C MET A 85 16.25 -12.27 -3.73
N MET A 86 16.25 -12.64 -5.02
CA MET A 86 15.09 -12.43 -5.88
C MET A 86 13.90 -13.29 -5.45
N GLN A 87 14.13 -14.55 -5.06
CA GLN A 87 13.09 -15.43 -4.54
C GLN A 87 12.50 -14.91 -3.22
N ILE A 88 13.34 -14.37 -2.32
CA ILE A 88 12.87 -13.71 -1.08
C ILE A 88 11.95 -12.54 -1.43
N LEU A 89 12.37 -11.66 -2.34
CA LEU A 89 11.55 -10.50 -2.73
C LEU A 89 10.23 -10.94 -3.39
N GLN A 90 10.24 -11.96 -4.24
CA GLN A 90 9.04 -12.54 -4.84
C GLN A 90 8.10 -13.09 -3.76
N TYR A 91 8.63 -13.94 -2.88
CA TYR A 91 7.89 -14.54 -1.77
C TYR A 91 7.21 -13.46 -0.91
N VAL A 92 7.97 -12.43 -0.52
CA VAL A 92 7.46 -11.36 0.33
C VAL A 92 6.33 -10.59 -0.35
N ILE A 93 6.52 -10.17 -1.61
CA ILE A 93 5.48 -9.43 -2.34
C ILE A 93 4.22 -10.28 -2.49
N GLU A 94 4.36 -11.53 -2.92
CA GLU A 94 3.22 -12.42 -3.18
C GLU A 94 2.44 -12.74 -1.90
N ASN A 95 3.13 -13.05 -0.80
CA ASN A 95 2.46 -13.41 0.46
C ASN A 95 1.84 -12.20 1.15
N LEU A 96 2.47 -11.02 1.10
CA LEU A 96 1.85 -9.81 1.63
C LEU A 96 0.56 -9.49 0.88
N ILE A 97 0.58 -9.53 -0.46
CA ILE A 97 -0.62 -9.27 -1.25
C ILE A 97 -1.68 -10.35 -1.03
N TYR A 98 -1.28 -11.63 -1.03
CA TYR A 98 -2.17 -12.74 -0.77
C TYR A 98 -2.91 -12.57 0.57
N HIS A 99 -2.19 -12.42 1.67
CA HIS A 99 -2.81 -12.26 3.00
C HIS A 99 -3.61 -10.97 3.13
N MET A 100 -3.22 -9.89 2.46
CA MET A 100 -4.05 -8.68 2.39
C MET A 100 -5.38 -8.94 1.68
N THR A 101 -5.37 -9.72 0.60
CA THR A 101 -6.60 -10.10 -0.11
C THR A 101 -7.46 -11.12 0.64
N GLU A 102 -6.95 -11.74 1.71
CA GLU A 102 -7.78 -12.54 2.62
C GLU A 102 -8.59 -11.68 3.60
N ILE A 103 -8.28 -10.38 3.73
CA ILE A 103 -8.97 -9.47 4.63
C ILE A 103 -10.32 -9.07 4.03
N MET A 104 -11.33 -9.88 4.32
CA MET A 104 -12.71 -9.64 3.92
C MET A 104 -13.70 -10.05 5.03
N PRO A 105 -13.61 -9.43 6.22
CA PRO A 105 -14.47 -9.81 7.34
C PRO A 105 -15.93 -9.44 7.07
N LYS A 106 -16.84 -10.23 7.63
CA LYS A 106 -18.29 -9.98 7.51
C LYS A 106 -18.80 -8.87 8.43
N THR A 107 -17.99 -8.43 9.40
CA THR A 107 -18.36 -7.49 10.47
C THR A 107 -17.18 -6.57 10.80
N GLY A 108 -17.45 -5.51 11.59
CA GLY A 108 -16.43 -4.57 12.05
C GLY A 108 -16.15 -3.43 11.06
N VAL A 109 -15.13 -2.62 11.35
CA VAL A 109 -14.82 -1.42 10.55
C VAL A 109 -14.38 -1.77 9.11
N LEU A 110 -13.74 -2.93 8.93
CA LEU A 110 -13.36 -3.51 7.64
C LEU A 110 -14.45 -4.45 7.07
N GLY A 111 -15.66 -4.42 7.62
CA GLY A 111 -16.73 -5.33 7.25
C GLY A 111 -17.24 -5.09 5.83
N THR A 112 -17.64 -6.15 5.13
CA THR A 112 -18.33 -6.02 3.84
C THR A 112 -19.85 -5.84 4.03
N HIS A 113 -20.26 -4.78 4.72
CA HIS A 113 -21.67 -4.44 4.95
C HIS A 113 -21.89 -2.93 4.99
N LYS A 114 -23.14 -2.50 4.75
CA LYS A 114 -23.56 -1.08 4.65
C LYS A 114 -23.36 -0.18 5.87
N LYS A 115 -22.82 -0.72 6.96
CA LYS A 115 -22.53 0.03 8.20
C LYS A 115 -21.02 0.09 8.51
N ALA A 116 -20.19 -0.56 7.70
CA ALA A 116 -18.75 -0.57 7.91
C ALA A 116 -18.13 0.78 7.55
N ALA A 117 -17.00 1.10 8.18
CA ALA A 117 -16.24 2.32 7.89
C ALA A 117 -15.78 2.35 6.42
N VAL A 118 -15.38 1.20 5.89
CA VAL A 118 -14.97 1.05 4.49
C VAL A 118 -16.12 1.34 3.52
N PHE A 119 -17.37 0.96 3.85
CA PHE A 119 -18.55 1.33 3.06
C PHE A 119 -18.74 2.85 3.00
N GLU A 120 -18.61 3.52 4.15
CA GLU A 120 -18.73 4.97 4.20
C GLU A 120 -17.63 5.67 3.41
N MET A 121 -16.43 5.09 3.31
CA MET A 121 -15.34 5.64 2.55
C MET A 121 -15.61 5.68 1.04
N ILE A 122 -16.23 4.63 0.48
CA ILE A 122 -16.47 4.50 -0.97
C ILE A 122 -17.75 5.19 -1.47
N LYS A 123 -18.38 6.02 -0.64
CA LYS A 123 -19.57 6.79 -1.00
C LYS A 123 -19.22 8.13 -1.63
N ASN A 124 -20.18 8.64 -2.40
CA ASN A 124 -20.21 10.05 -2.80
C ASN A 124 -20.42 10.97 -1.58
N GLY A 125 -20.03 12.23 -1.74
CA GLY A 125 -20.26 13.29 -0.77
C GLY A 125 -19.26 13.31 0.38
N LYS A 126 -18.15 12.57 0.30
CA LYS A 126 -17.14 12.49 1.36
C LYS A 126 -16.02 13.48 1.10
N ARG A 127 -15.75 14.35 2.08
CA ARG A 127 -14.61 15.26 2.04
C ARG A 127 -13.49 14.65 2.88
N PHE A 128 -12.45 14.19 2.20
CA PHE A 128 -11.27 13.60 2.83
C PHE A 128 -10.43 14.69 3.50
N PRO A 129 -9.64 14.35 4.54
CA PRO A 129 -8.67 15.27 5.12
C PRO A 129 -7.62 15.70 4.09
N ASP A 130 -7.09 16.92 4.27
CA ASP A 130 -6.01 17.44 3.42
C ASP A 130 -4.78 16.52 3.53
N GLY A 131 -4.11 16.29 2.40
CA GLY A 131 -2.95 15.40 2.32
C GLY A 131 -3.29 13.89 2.42
N TYR A 132 -4.57 13.50 2.40
CA TYR A 132 -4.94 12.09 2.40
C TYR A 132 -4.59 11.36 1.09
N PHE A 133 -4.72 12.04 -0.05
CA PHE A 133 -4.46 11.48 -1.37
C PHE A 133 -3.07 11.84 -1.86
N TRP A 134 -2.45 10.92 -2.61
CA TRP A 134 -1.39 11.30 -3.53
C TRP A 134 -2.00 11.99 -4.75
N GLN A 135 -1.24 12.86 -5.40
CA GLN A 135 -1.68 13.61 -6.57
C GLN A 135 -2.22 12.69 -7.68
N ILE A 136 -1.53 11.56 -7.91
CA ILE A 136 -1.93 10.58 -8.94
C ILE A 136 -3.31 9.95 -8.69
N GLU A 137 -3.79 9.96 -7.45
CA GLU A 137 -5.12 9.46 -7.10
C GLU A 137 -6.16 10.57 -7.17
N LEU A 138 -5.80 11.80 -6.80
CA LEU A 138 -6.64 12.98 -7.03
C LEU A 138 -6.99 13.12 -8.51
N ASP A 139 -6.01 12.88 -9.39
CA ASP A 139 -6.19 12.94 -10.84
C ASP A 139 -7.15 11.86 -11.39
N ARG A 140 -7.45 10.84 -10.58
CA ARG A 140 -8.37 9.74 -10.93
C ARG A 140 -9.74 9.85 -10.26
N LEU A 141 -9.86 10.67 -9.22
CA LEU A 141 -11.10 10.84 -8.49
C LEU A 141 -11.79 12.14 -8.91
N SER A 142 -13.12 12.15 -8.87
CA SER A 142 -13.90 13.36 -9.12
C SER A 142 -14.32 13.99 -7.80
N PHE A 143 -14.28 15.32 -7.75
CA PHE A 143 -14.70 16.10 -6.59
C PHE A 143 -15.68 17.21 -7.00
N ASP A 144 -16.63 17.52 -6.13
CA ASP A 144 -17.54 18.66 -6.30
C ASP A 144 -16.85 20.00 -5.91
N GLY A 145 -17.54 21.12 -6.12
CA GLY A 145 -17.03 22.45 -5.76
C GLY A 145 -16.76 22.67 -4.26
N ASN A 146 -17.16 21.73 -3.39
CA ASN A 146 -16.89 21.75 -1.96
C ASN A 146 -15.78 20.76 -1.55
N GLY A 147 -15.09 20.15 -2.52
CA GLY A 147 -14.04 19.16 -2.28
C GLY A 147 -14.54 17.81 -1.78
N ARG A 148 -15.81 17.46 -2.05
CA ARG A 148 -16.37 16.14 -1.72
C ARG A 148 -16.29 15.22 -2.91
N THR A 149 -16.06 13.93 -2.68
CA THR A 149 -16.09 12.93 -3.75
C THR A 149 -17.42 12.95 -4.51
N SER A 150 -17.33 12.86 -5.83
CA SER A 150 -18.46 12.74 -6.74
C SER A 150 -18.18 11.61 -7.73
N ASN A 151 -19.24 11.09 -8.36
CA ASN A 151 -19.14 10.04 -9.38
C ASN A 151 -18.34 8.80 -8.97
N VAL A 152 -18.39 8.39 -7.71
CA VAL A 152 -17.70 7.18 -7.23
C VAL A 152 -18.39 5.94 -7.83
N GLY A 153 -17.80 5.39 -8.88
CA GLY A 153 -18.16 4.10 -9.48
C GLY A 153 -17.26 2.98 -8.96
N ASN A 154 -17.33 1.81 -9.60
CA ASN A 154 -16.54 0.64 -9.18
C ASN A 154 -15.02 0.87 -9.26
N LEU A 155 -14.55 1.63 -10.25
CA LEU A 155 -13.12 1.91 -10.40
C LEU A 155 -12.62 2.87 -9.32
N GLU A 156 -13.39 3.93 -9.04
CA GLU A 156 -13.06 4.91 -8.00
C GLU A 156 -13.14 4.27 -6.61
N ALA A 157 -14.17 3.44 -6.36
CA ALA A 157 -14.25 2.64 -5.14
C ALA A 157 -13.06 1.68 -4.99
N PHE A 158 -12.61 1.06 -6.08
CA PHE A 158 -11.43 0.21 -6.10
C PHE A 158 -10.16 0.99 -5.74
N ILE A 159 -9.96 2.17 -6.33
CA ILE A 159 -8.82 3.05 -6.02
C ILE A 159 -8.86 3.46 -4.54
N LEU A 160 -10.03 3.79 -3.99
CA LEU A 160 -10.18 4.12 -2.57
C LEU A 160 -9.84 2.93 -1.65
N LEU A 161 -10.26 1.71 -2.02
CA LEU A 161 -9.94 0.48 -1.29
C LEU A 161 -8.44 0.18 -1.32
N ILE A 162 -7.83 0.17 -2.50
CA ILE A 162 -6.38 -0.04 -2.64
C ILE A 162 -5.62 1.07 -1.91
N GLY A 163 -6.09 2.30 -2.00
CA GLY A 163 -5.53 3.45 -1.31
C GLY A 163 -5.49 3.23 0.21
N ILE A 164 -6.59 2.83 0.84
CA ILE A 164 -6.60 2.65 2.30
C ILE A 164 -5.85 1.39 2.75
N PHE A 165 -5.98 0.26 2.05
CA PHE A 165 -5.32 -1.00 2.44
C PHE A 165 -3.81 -0.97 2.18
N LEU A 166 -3.39 -0.64 0.96
CA LEU A 166 -1.98 -0.65 0.56
C LEU A 166 -1.32 0.71 0.78
N SER A 167 -1.78 1.74 0.08
CA SER A 167 -1.03 3.00 0.02
C SER A 167 -0.91 3.68 1.39
N ARG A 168 -1.98 3.70 2.20
CA ARG A 168 -2.03 4.41 3.49
C ARG A 168 -1.62 3.50 4.63
N SER A 169 -2.34 2.39 4.82
CA SER A 169 -2.16 1.54 6.01
C SER A 169 -0.91 0.67 5.94
N PHE A 170 -0.30 0.50 4.77
CA PHE A 170 0.90 -0.31 4.63
C PHE A 170 2.10 0.52 4.17
N ILE A 171 2.06 1.08 2.95
CA ILE A 171 3.21 1.77 2.36
C ILE A 171 3.56 3.06 3.13
N THR A 172 2.63 4.03 3.21
CA THR A 172 2.91 5.35 3.80
C THR A 172 3.17 5.31 5.30
N THR A 173 2.61 4.32 5.99
CA THR A 173 2.73 4.18 7.44
C THR A 173 3.80 3.16 7.79
N LEU A 174 3.56 1.87 7.59
CA LEU A 174 4.47 0.82 8.06
C LEU A 174 5.81 0.78 7.30
N LEU A 175 5.83 1.04 5.99
CA LEU A 175 7.08 0.97 5.23
C LEU A 175 7.85 2.30 5.23
N MET A 176 7.18 3.43 5.06
CA MET A 176 7.87 4.73 5.02
C MET A 176 8.18 5.29 6.40
N LYS A 177 7.48 4.83 7.44
CA LYS A 177 7.62 5.30 8.83
C LYS A 177 7.53 4.12 9.82
N PRO A 178 8.43 3.13 9.68
CA PRO A 178 8.33 1.84 10.36
C PRO A 178 8.36 1.94 11.88
N VAL A 179 9.12 2.88 12.44
CA VAL A 179 9.19 3.09 13.89
C VAL A 179 7.95 3.83 14.39
N ASP A 180 7.54 4.92 13.73
CA ASP A 180 6.40 5.74 14.15
C ASP A 180 5.08 4.95 14.23
N TYR A 181 4.93 3.93 13.37
CA TYR A 181 3.71 3.11 13.28
C TYR A 181 3.89 1.68 13.82
N GLY A 182 5.00 1.39 14.50
CA GLY A 182 5.18 0.14 15.25
C GLY A 182 5.44 -1.10 14.41
N LEU A 183 5.94 -0.97 13.17
CA LEU A 183 6.52 -2.10 12.44
C LEU A 183 7.81 -2.59 13.13
N SER A 184 8.59 -1.67 13.68
CA SER A 184 9.75 -1.96 14.53
C SER A 184 9.68 -1.15 15.82
N THR A 185 9.99 -1.77 16.96
CA THR A 185 10.11 -1.05 18.24
C THR A 185 11.45 -0.35 18.40
N ASP A 186 12.48 -0.82 17.69
CA ASP A 186 13.82 -0.25 17.69
C ASP A 186 14.12 0.44 16.34
N PRO A 187 15.11 1.36 16.29
CA PRO A 187 15.63 1.86 15.03
C PRO A 187 16.02 0.70 14.10
N LEU A 188 15.68 0.83 12.82
CA LEU A 188 16.03 -0.18 11.84
C LEU A 188 17.53 -0.22 11.58
N SER A 189 18.04 -1.40 11.27
CA SER A 189 19.39 -1.53 10.71
C SER A 189 19.43 -0.95 9.29
N ASP A 190 20.61 -0.53 8.83
CA ASP A 190 20.77 0.00 7.46
C ASP A 190 20.31 -1.01 6.39
N THR A 191 20.49 -2.31 6.64
CA THR A 191 20.01 -3.38 5.77
C THR A 191 18.49 -3.39 5.71
N ALA A 192 17.81 -3.33 6.86
CA ALA A 192 16.36 -3.29 6.92
C ALA A 192 15.80 -2.03 6.24
N GLU A 193 16.43 -0.86 6.42
CA GLU A 193 16.02 0.37 5.72
C GLU A 193 16.11 0.24 4.19
N ARG A 194 17.23 -0.30 3.69
CA ARG A 194 17.40 -0.55 2.25
C ARG A 194 16.38 -1.55 1.72
N ASN A 195 16.13 -2.63 2.45
CA ASN A 195 15.16 -3.66 2.08
C ASN A 195 13.73 -3.10 2.02
N ILE A 196 13.34 -2.32 3.03
CA ILE A 196 12.05 -1.63 3.05
C ILE A 196 11.91 -0.66 1.88
N LYS A 197 12.96 0.07 1.52
CA LYS A 197 12.93 0.98 0.35
C LYS A 197 12.65 0.21 -0.94
N ILE A 198 13.28 -0.94 -1.14
CA ILE A 198 13.04 -1.82 -2.30
C ILE A 198 11.61 -2.35 -2.29
N LEU A 199 11.14 -2.91 -1.17
CA LEU A 199 9.79 -3.43 -1.02
C LEU A 199 8.73 -2.34 -1.27
N SER A 200 8.92 -1.16 -0.68
CA SER A 200 8.06 0.01 -0.88
C SER A 200 7.97 0.38 -2.35
N THR A 201 9.10 0.35 -3.06
CA THR A 201 9.15 0.67 -4.49
C THR A 201 8.39 -0.38 -5.33
N CYS A 202 8.56 -1.66 -5.02
CA CYS A 202 7.84 -2.76 -5.67
C CYS A 202 6.32 -2.69 -5.43
N LEU A 203 5.88 -2.46 -4.19
CA LEU A 203 4.46 -2.36 -3.86
C LEU A 203 3.83 -1.09 -4.43
N LEU A 204 4.56 0.03 -4.46
CA LEU A 204 4.11 1.26 -5.09
C LEU A 204 3.98 1.10 -6.62
N PHE A 205 4.91 0.39 -7.26
CA PHE A 205 4.77 -0.02 -8.66
C PHE A 205 3.49 -0.82 -8.89
N LEU A 206 3.21 -1.81 -8.04
CA LEU A 206 2.00 -2.60 -8.11
C LEU A 206 0.74 -1.74 -7.94
N VAL A 207 0.68 -0.88 -6.91
CA VAL A 207 -0.44 0.05 -6.67
C VAL A 207 -0.70 0.93 -7.90
N ARG A 208 0.33 1.55 -8.47
CA ARG A 208 0.20 2.39 -9.66
C ARG A 208 -0.33 1.64 -10.87
N ARG A 209 0.00 0.34 -10.98
CA ARG A 209 -0.43 -0.55 -12.07
C ARG A 209 -1.87 -1.03 -11.90
N VAL A 210 -2.30 -1.37 -10.68
CA VAL A 210 -3.67 -1.85 -10.44
C VAL A 210 -4.70 -0.72 -10.44
N SER A 211 -4.30 0.51 -10.09
CA SER A 211 -5.16 1.71 -10.02
C SER A 211 -5.58 2.27 -11.38
N VAL A 212 -5.30 1.56 -12.47
CA VAL A 212 -5.78 1.86 -13.82
C VAL A 212 -6.49 0.64 -14.40
N ARG A 213 -7.23 0.81 -15.50
CA ARG A 213 -7.79 -0.32 -16.24
C ARG A 213 -6.65 -1.17 -16.80
N ARG A 214 -6.90 -2.47 -17.03
CA ARG A 214 -5.94 -3.34 -17.74
C ARG A 214 -5.56 -2.68 -19.07
N GLU A 215 -4.31 -2.88 -19.48
CA GLU A 215 -3.75 -2.34 -20.73
C GLU A 215 -3.61 -0.81 -20.78
N SER A 216 -4.07 -0.08 -19.76
CA SER A 216 -3.79 1.35 -19.63
C SER A 216 -2.36 1.57 -19.14
N PRO A 217 -1.73 2.69 -19.52
CA PRO A 217 -0.46 3.08 -18.93
C PRO A 217 -0.55 3.17 -17.40
N MET A 218 0.46 2.63 -16.73
CA MET A 218 0.63 2.73 -15.29
C MET A 218 0.67 4.20 -14.85
N LEU A 219 0.14 4.49 -13.66
CA LEU A 219 0.28 5.83 -13.08
C LEU A 219 1.76 6.23 -12.90
N PRO A 220 2.09 7.52 -13.02
CA PRO A 220 3.45 8.00 -12.75
C PRO A 220 3.80 7.87 -11.25
N MET A 221 5.07 8.03 -10.92
CA MET A 221 5.53 8.07 -9.53
C MET A 221 4.95 9.31 -8.81
N PRO A 222 4.29 9.17 -7.64
CA PRO A 222 3.83 10.33 -6.87
C PRO A 222 5.02 11.05 -6.23
N GLY A 223 5.07 12.38 -6.41
CA GLY A 223 6.16 13.22 -5.91
C GLY A 223 6.26 13.24 -4.38
N GLU A 224 5.13 13.06 -3.69
CA GLU A 224 5.02 13.08 -2.23
C GLU A 224 5.82 11.95 -1.56
N VAL A 225 6.02 10.85 -2.27
CA VAL A 225 6.70 9.65 -1.76
C VAL A 225 8.04 9.37 -2.42
N ALA A 226 8.44 10.16 -3.43
CA ALA A 226 9.63 9.92 -4.23
C ALA A 226 10.91 9.74 -3.40
N ARG A 227 11.05 10.45 -2.27
CA ARG A 227 12.22 10.31 -1.37
C ARG A 227 12.33 8.95 -0.67
N TYR A 228 11.25 8.21 -0.56
CA TYR A 228 11.18 6.93 0.15
C TYR A 228 11.27 5.71 -0.78
N VAL A 229 11.46 5.92 -2.07
CA VAL A 229 11.47 4.87 -3.10
C VAL A 229 12.61 5.11 -4.08
N TYR A 230 12.89 4.12 -4.92
CA TYR A 230 13.77 4.28 -6.07
C TYR A 230 12.98 4.73 -7.30
N ALA A 231 13.64 5.38 -8.25
CA ALA A 231 13.04 5.68 -9.54
C ALA A 231 12.79 4.40 -10.35
N ASP A 232 11.84 4.46 -11.29
CA ASP A 232 11.47 3.31 -12.11
C ASP A 232 12.64 2.83 -12.99
N GLU A 233 13.50 3.75 -13.43
CA GLU A 233 14.72 3.46 -14.19
C GLU A 233 15.73 2.64 -13.39
N GLU A 234 15.94 2.99 -12.12
CA GLU A 234 16.85 2.28 -11.21
C GLU A 234 16.35 0.86 -10.93
N MET A 235 15.04 0.69 -10.81
CA MET A 235 14.41 -0.58 -10.50
C MET A 235 14.09 -1.43 -11.73
N ARG A 236 14.36 -0.95 -12.95
CA ARG A 236 13.93 -1.58 -14.21
C ARG A 236 14.30 -3.07 -14.28
N ALA A 237 15.54 -3.43 -13.95
CA ALA A 237 15.99 -4.82 -14.01
C ALA A 237 15.26 -5.73 -13.01
N ILE A 238 14.96 -5.22 -11.81
CA ILE A 238 14.20 -5.92 -10.78
C ILE A 238 12.74 -6.06 -11.24
N HIS A 239 12.11 -4.98 -11.72
CA HIS A 239 10.73 -5.03 -12.21
C HIS A 239 10.53 -6.03 -13.34
N LEU A 240 11.48 -6.13 -14.28
CA LEU A 240 11.43 -7.11 -15.36
C LEU A 240 11.46 -8.55 -14.85
N ARG A 241 12.26 -8.84 -13.82
CA ARG A 241 12.33 -10.17 -13.19
C ARG A 241 11.11 -10.50 -12.34
N LEU A 242 10.45 -9.48 -11.78
CA LEU A 242 9.21 -9.60 -10.99
C LEU A 242 7.93 -9.57 -11.84
N ARG A 243 8.01 -9.59 -13.17
CA ARG A 243 6.83 -9.48 -14.05
C ARG A 243 5.71 -10.46 -13.70
N LYS A 244 6.03 -11.74 -13.51
CA LYS A 244 5.05 -12.79 -13.16
C LYS A 244 4.43 -12.55 -11.78
N THR A 245 5.25 -12.17 -10.80
CA THR A 245 4.80 -11.78 -9.46
C THR A 245 3.82 -10.61 -9.51
N TYR A 246 4.12 -9.57 -10.31
CA TYR A 246 3.19 -8.46 -10.47
C TYR A 246 1.90 -8.86 -11.19
N GLU A 247 1.96 -9.71 -12.20
CA GLU A 247 0.76 -10.22 -12.89
C GLU A 247 -0.13 -11.03 -11.92
N TYR A 248 0.47 -11.90 -11.10
CA TYR A 248 -0.23 -12.65 -10.06
C TYR A 248 -0.89 -11.71 -9.03
N CYS A 249 -0.12 -10.80 -8.44
CA CYS A 249 -0.61 -9.87 -7.44
C CYS A 249 -1.67 -8.91 -7.99
N GLU A 250 -1.50 -8.45 -9.23
CA GLU A 250 -2.49 -7.61 -9.92
C GLU A 250 -3.83 -8.33 -10.06
N ASN A 251 -3.82 -9.61 -10.47
CA ASN A 251 -5.04 -10.41 -10.59
C ASN A 251 -5.73 -10.57 -9.24
N LEU A 252 -4.98 -10.97 -8.20
CA LEU A 252 -5.52 -11.10 -6.83
C LEU A 252 -6.17 -9.82 -6.35
N LEU A 253 -5.48 -8.68 -6.45
CA LEU A 253 -6.00 -7.39 -5.99
C LEU A 253 -7.26 -7.00 -6.75
N ARG A 254 -7.30 -7.19 -8.07
CA ARG A 254 -8.48 -6.84 -8.88
C ARG A 254 -9.67 -7.72 -8.56
N GLU A 255 -9.48 -9.04 -8.42
CA GLU A 255 -10.55 -9.97 -8.05
C GLU A 255 -11.07 -9.69 -6.64
N TRP A 256 -10.16 -9.54 -5.68
CA TRP A 256 -10.49 -9.17 -4.31
C TRP A 256 -11.26 -7.85 -4.24
N GLY A 257 -10.77 -6.80 -4.88
CA GLY A 257 -11.40 -5.49 -4.85
C GLY A 257 -12.78 -5.49 -5.51
N ALA A 258 -12.94 -6.20 -6.62
CA ALA A 258 -14.24 -6.35 -7.26
C ALA A 258 -15.25 -7.09 -6.37
N GLU A 259 -14.84 -8.19 -5.74
CA GLU A 259 -15.70 -8.95 -4.82
C GLU A 259 -15.99 -8.16 -3.53
N TYR A 260 -15.01 -7.43 -3.00
CA TYR A 260 -15.20 -6.56 -1.83
C TYR A 260 -16.26 -5.49 -2.12
N ILE A 261 -16.14 -4.77 -3.25
CA ILE A 261 -17.10 -3.74 -3.66
C ILE A 261 -18.48 -4.34 -3.90
N LYS A 262 -18.56 -5.51 -4.53
CA LYS A 262 -19.84 -6.19 -4.79
C LYS A 262 -20.59 -6.56 -3.50
N ARG A 263 -19.89 -6.81 -2.39
CA ARG A 263 -20.49 -7.12 -1.08
C ARG A 263 -20.92 -5.88 -0.28
N LEU A 264 -20.39 -4.71 -0.61
CA LEU A 264 -20.65 -3.43 0.07
C LEU A 264 -22.00 -2.82 -0.38
#